data_AF-A0A1R1SE94-F1
#
_entry.id   AF-A0A1R1SE94-F1
#
_cell.length_a   1.000
_cell.length_b   1.000
_cell.length_c   1.000
_cell.angle_alpha   90.00
_cell.angle_beta   90.00
_cell.angle_gamma   90.00
#
_symmetry.space_group_name_H-M   'P 1'
#
loop_
_entity.id
_entity.type
_entity.pdbx_description
1 polymer ?
#
loop_
_entity_poly.entity_id
_entity_poly.type
_entity_poly.pdbx_seq_one_letter_code
_entity_poly.pdbx_strand_id
1 'polypeptide(L)'
;MTRSGGGRPRWFGGRGKAGRGDRRPTAAAPASLDAPGADALGAEPDEVMLAEEYGALILLRSAQDTTISQTQVDELVELLGPETGIATVVTGATPASGPQVEEFWQRLGEVFDSLREAGTGTVRLVMSGAGEERPDHPSVARRVADAWELEVIAPDGDVQIVPGGWLFVQPDPPPRKGWWSFSPGVQPVALGTRQPAPAWQPGVEQVPARTDSGCVIEQIPAGLLARSPHATAPQRGDLCYSVPVDPRGPTVLVGVPEGSDVSASDVGEVLSALPQALWSRIRLAPGSPRDILRTGQSAADLLDTEIVVYTGLPLLAPGGPAQRGAARAVLVGADGTPRWRPFVDAVVCAPSTKGEPAPSPRLLRWTPPLPGPGNVEHGIVRLSDRWQITVTRAGLWITERDGQAPATSTREVDAEGPAIEVGRPGEALDPSLWPELNRLLESLGADVRGRARLYVHGTNTD
;
A
#
# COMPACT_ATOMS: atom_id res chain seq x y z
N MET A 1 0.43 -25.42 22.44
CA MET A 1 -0.69 -26.23 21.90
C MET A 1 -1.00 -25.70 20.52
N THR A 2 -0.76 -26.55 19.52
CA THR A 2 -0.86 -26.32 18.09
C THR A 2 -2.31 -26.15 17.63
N ARG A 3 -2.55 -25.23 16.70
CA ARG A 3 -3.56 -25.41 15.64
C ARG A 3 -3.25 -24.54 14.42
N SER A 4 -2.92 -25.26 13.36
CA SER A 4 -2.86 -24.86 11.96
C SER A 4 -4.26 -24.52 11.43
N GLY A 5 -4.34 -23.58 10.48
CA GLY A 5 -5.55 -23.28 9.72
C GLY A 5 -5.25 -22.34 8.57
N GLY A 6 -4.98 -22.91 7.38
CA GLY A 6 -4.62 -22.20 6.16
C GLY A 6 -5.73 -21.32 5.58
N GLY A 7 -5.32 -20.18 5.01
CA GLY A 7 -6.17 -19.27 4.25
C GLY A 7 -5.73 -19.25 2.77
N ARG A 8 -6.58 -19.75 1.89
CA ARG A 8 -6.51 -19.54 0.43
C ARG A 8 -6.99 -18.12 0.09
N PRO A 9 -6.40 -17.42 -0.89
CA PRO A 9 -7.00 -16.19 -1.41
C PRO A 9 -8.09 -16.53 -2.43
N ARG A 10 -9.25 -15.86 -2.35
CA ARG A 10 -10.26 -15.83 -3.40
C ARG A 10 -10.52 -14.38 -3.80
N TRP A 11 -10.22 -14.07 -5.06
CA TRP A 11 -10.60 -12.84 -5.74
C TRP A 11 -11.80 -13.10 -6.67
N PHE A 12 -12.65 -12.08 -6.75
CA PHE A 12 -13.80 -11.76 -7.61
C PHE A 12 -14.45 -12.81 -8.54
N GLY A 13 -15.78 -12.89 -8.43
CA GLY A 13 -16.66 -13.43 -9.47
C GLY A 13 -18.13 -13.31 -9.06
N GLY A 14 -18.82 -12.29 -9.57
CA GLY A 14 -20.25 -12.11 -9.38
C GLY A 14 -21.11 -12.91 -10.36
N ARG A 15 -22.21 -13.48 -9.87
CA ARG A 15 -23.54 -13.52 -10.50
C ARG A 15 -24.51 -14.26 -9.58
N GLY A 16 -25.66 -13.64 -9.32
CA GLY A 16 -26.67 -14.16 -8.40
C GLY A 16 -27.72 -15.06 -9.04
N LYS A 17 -28.50 -15.75 -8.21
CA LYS A 17 -29.97 -15.68 -8.12
C LYS A 17 -30.51 -16.71 -7.10
N ALA A 18 -31.40 -16.20 -6.24
CA ALA A 18 -32.64 -16.77 -5.70
C ALA A 18 -32.72 -18.23 -5.19
N GLY A 19 -33.29 -18.39 -3.99
CA GLY A 19 -34.13 -19.56 -3.69
C GLY A 19 -34.14 -20.05 -2.24
N ARG A 20 -35.06 -19.49 -1.44
CA ARG A 20 -35.83 -20.11 -0.34
C ARG A 20 -35.62 -21.62 -0.04
N GLY A 21 -35.55 -21.96 1.26
CA GLY A 21 -36.31 -23.11 1.78
C GLY A 21 -35.57 -24.11 2.68
N ASP A 22 -35.80 -23.97 3.98
CA ASP A 22 -36.11 -25.01 4.97
C ASP A 22 -35.18 -26.21 5.29
N ARG A 23 -34.91 -26.29 6.61
CA ARG A 23 -34.99 -27.44 7.54
C ARG A 23 -34.44 -28.83 7.14
N ARG A 24 -33.36 -29.20 7.85
CA ARG A 24 -33.01 -30.52 8.46
C ARG A 24 -34.22 -31.45 8.76
N PRO A 25 -34.08 -32.79 8.98
CA PRO A 25 -32.86 -33.52 9.39
C PRO A 25 -32.68 -35.02 8.94
N THR A 26 -31.54 -35.59 9.38
CA THR A 26 -31.32 -36.98 9.87
C THR A 26 -31.13 -38.18 8.92
N ALA A 27 -29.94 -38.79 9.08
CA ALA A 27 -29.69 -40.18 9.50
C ALA A 27 -29.15 -41.22 8.50
N ALA A 28 -28.25 -42.03 9.08
CA ALA A 28 -27.83 -43.39 8.75
C ALA A 28 -26.84 -43.61 7.58
N ALA A 29 -25.60 -43.92 7.98
CA ALA A 29 -24.75 -44.85 7.26
C ALA A 29 -25.31 -46.29 7.36
N PRO A 30 -24.98 -47.16 6.39
CA PRO A 30 -24.23 -48.34 6.79
C PRO A 30 -23.06 -48.70 5.83
N ALA A 31 -22.29 -49.66 6.32
CA ALA A 31 -20.96 -50.09 5.96
C ALA A 31 -20.80 -50.81 4.59
N SER A 32 -19.62 -50.58 4.01
CA SER A 32 -18.64 -51.52 3.46
C SER A 32 -19.08 -52.65 2.52
N LEU A 33 -18.45 -52.68 1.33
CA LEU A 33 -18.12 -53.90 0.58
C LEU A 33 -16.73 -53.75 -0.04
N ASP A 34 -15.94 -54.81 0.08
CA ASP A 34 -14.50 -54.93 -0.20
C ASP A 34 -14.08 -54.99 -1.68
N ALA A 35 -12.87 -54.43 -1.92
CA ALA A 35 -11.77 -54.86 -2.80
C ALA A 35 -11.93 -54.77 -4.35
N PRO A 36 -10.84 -54.81 -5.16
CA PRO A 36 -9.40 -54.92 -4.84
C PRO A 36 -8.45 -53.91 -5.56
N GLY A 37 -7.23 -53.78 -5.02
CA GLY A 37 -5.95 -53.60 -5.73
C GLY A 37 -5.86 -52.65 -6.93
N ALA A 38 -5.27 -51.48 -6.70
CA ALA A 38 -4.45 -50.81 -7.70
C ALA A 38 -3.19 -50.28 -7.01
N ASP A 39 -2.11 -51.06 -7.14
CA ASP A 39 -0.75 -50.54 -7.09
C ASP A 39 -0.64 -49.41 -8.13
N ALA A 40 -0.57 -48.19 -7.63
CA ALA A 40 0.26 -47.13 -8.15
C ALA A 40 0.33 -46.10 -7.03
N LEU A 41 1.33 -46.28 -6.16
CA LEU A 41 1.98 -45.13 -5.52
C LEU A 41 2.32 -44.19 -6.67
N GLY A 42 1.47 -43.19 -6.92
CA GLY A 42 1.85 -42.05 -7.73
C GLY A 42 3.08 -41.48 -7.06
N ALA A 43 4.24 -41.69 -7.69
CA ALA A 43 5.35 -40.80 -7.48
C ALA A 43 4.77 -39.40 -7.73
N GLU A 44 4.61 -38.63 -6.66
CA GLU A 44 4.44 -37.19 -6.77
C GLU A 44 5.49 -36.72 -7.78
N PRO A 45 5.10 -36.01 -8.86
CA PRO A 45 6.04 -35.63 -9.89
C PRO A 45 7.23 -34.93 -9.24
N ASP A 46 8.44 -35.40 -9.52
CA ASP A 46 9.69 -34.83 -9.01
C ASP A 46 9.61 -33.31 -9.07
N GLU A 47 9.67 -32.69 -7.91
CA GLU A 47 9.48 -31.26 -7.75
C GLU A 47 10.73 -30.54 -8.28
N VAL A 48 10.74 -30.21 -9.57
CA VAL A 48 11.91 -29.60 -10.23
C VAL A 48 12.10 -28.17 -9.73
N MET A 49 13.29 -27.88 -9.20
CA MET A 49 13.73 -26.52 -8.90
C MET A 49 14.08 -25.77 -10.19
N LEU A 50 13.52 -24.58 -10.36
CA LEU A 50 13.71 -23.71 -11.52
C LEU A 50 14.53 -22.48 -11.13
N ALA A 51 15.50 -22.13 -11.98
CA ALA A 51 16.17 -20.84 -11.97
C ALA A 51 15.70 -20.07 -13.22
N GLU A 52 14.94 -18.99 -13.00
CA GLU A 52 14.42 -18.12 -14.05
C GLU A 52 15.21 -16.81 -14.07
N GLU A 53 15.73 -16.43 -15.23
CA GLU A 53 16.55 -15.22 -15.39
C GLU A 53 15.76 -14.08 -16.03
N TYR A 54 15.81 -12.90 -15.41
CA TYR A 54 15.17 -11.66 -15.83
C TYR A 54 16.18 -10.52 -15.81
N GLY A 55 17.21 -10.61 -16.66
CA GLY A 55 18.32 -9.65 -16.67
C GLY A 55 19.20 -9.81 -15.43
N ALA A 56 19.28 -8.77 -14.59
CA ALA A 56 20.04 -8.81 -13.33
C ALA A 56 19.29 -9.50 -12.17
N LEU A 57 18.04 -9.91 -12.39
CA LEU A 57 17.23 -10.64 -11.40
C LEU A 57 17.20 -12.13 -11.75
N ILE A 58 17.44 -12.97 -10.74
CA ILE A 58 17.36 -14.43 -10.83
C ILE A 58 16.34 -14.91 -9.81
N LEU A 59 15.31 -15.61 -10.26
CA LEU A 59 14.28 -16.19 -9.40
C LEU A 59 14.51 -17.70 -9.26
N LEU A 60 14.80 -18.15 -8.04
CA LEU A 60 15.00 -19.55 -7.69
C LEU A 60 13.80 -20.07 -6.90
N ARG A 61 13.00 -20.96 -7.49
CA ARG A 61 11.78 -21.50 -6.86
C ARG A 61 11.43 -22.90 -7.37
N SER A 62 10.59 -23.62 -6.63
CA SER A 62 9.94 -24.84 -7.14
C SER A 62 8.97 -24.50 -8.27
N ALA A 63 8.83 -25.37 -9.27
CA ALA A 63 7.88 -25.19 -10.37
C ALA A 63 6.41 -25.04 -9.91
N GLN A 64 6.08 -25.49 -8.70
CA GLN A 64 4.74 -25.37 -8.12
C GLN A 64 4.62 -24.18 -7.16
N ASP A 65 5.71 -23.46 -6.88
CA ASP A 65 5.72 -22.33 -5.97
C ASP A 65 5.09 -21.08 -6.61
N THR A 66 3.88 -20.77 -6.17
CA THR A 66 3.13 -19.57 -6.58
C THR A 66 3.18 -18.45 -5.54
N THR A 67 4.10 -18.49 -4.57
CA THR A 67 4.21 -17.46 -3.52
C THR A 67 4.58 -16.10 -4.08
N ILE A 68 5.41 -16.08 -5.14
CA ILE A 68 5.79 -14.88 -5.87
C ILE A 68 5.01 -14.82 -7.18
N SER A 69 4.11 -13.85 -7.28
CA SER A 69 3.28 -13.62 -8.47
C SER A 69 4.09 -13.00 -9.61
N GLN A 70 3.65 -13.16 -10.85
CA GLN A 70 4.29 -12.51 -12.01
C GLN A 70 4.33 -10.99 -11.88
N THR A 71 3.28 -10.38 -11.33
CA THR A 71 3.25 -8.93 -11.07
C THR A 71 4.37 -8.50 -10.12
N GLN A 72 4.67 -9.28 -9.08
CA GLN A 72 5.79 -8.98 -8.19
C GLN A 72 7.14 -9.14 -8.89
N VAL A 73 7.29 -10.15 -9.77
CA VAL A 73 8.51 -10.31 -10.59
C VAL A 73 8.70 -9.09 -11.48
N ASP A 74 7.66 -8.67 -12.19
CA ASP A 74 7.71 -7.51 -13.08
C ASP A 74 8.07 -6.22 -12.31
N GLU A 75 7.46 -6.01 -11.13
CA GLU A 75 7.77 -4.87 -10.26
C GLU A 75 9.21 -4.89 -9.73
N LEU A 76 9.74 -6.06 -9.37
CA LEU A 76 11.13 -6.22 -8.93
C LEU A 76 12.12 -5.92 -10.06
N VAL A 77 11.88 -6.47 -11.26
CA VAL A 77 12.69 -6.20 -12.45
C VAL A 77 12.69 -4.71 -12.76
N GLU A 78 11.54 -4.05 -12.63
CA GLU A 78 11.42 -2.63 -12.93
C GLU A 78 12.13 -1.73 -11.92
N LEU A 79 12.11 -2.09 -10.62
CA LEU A 79 12.79 -1.33 -9.58
C LEU A 79 14.29 -1.60 -9.51
N LEU A 80 14.69 -2.88 -9.53
CA LEU A 80 16.06 -3.34 -9.22
C LEU A 80 16.90 -3.59 -10.47
N GLY A 81 16.27 -3.92 -11.61
CA GLY A 81 16.99 -4.18 -12.87
C GLY A 81 17.91 -3.06 -13.34
N PRO A 82 17.60 -1.76 -13.12
CA PRO A 82 18.50 -0.66 -13.47
C PRO A 82 19.75 -0.52 -12.57
N GLU A 83 19.85 -1.23 -11.43
CA GLU A 83 20.99 -1.09 -10.51
C GLU A 83 22.25 -1.73 -11.10
N THR A 84 23.16 -0.91 -11.61
CA THR A 84 24.42 -1.37 -12.20
C THR A 84 25.32 -2.02 -11.16
N GLY A 85 25.81 -3.24 -11.45
CA GLY A 85 26.78 -3.94 -10.61
C GLY A 85 26.19 -4.76 -9.47
N ILE A 86 24.85 -4.79 -9.33
CA ILE A 86 24.15 -5.60 -8.33
C ILE A 86 23.26 -6.63 -9.04
N ALA A 87 23.51 -7.92 -8.81
CA ALA A 87 22.56 -8.96 -9.17
C ALA A 87 21.58 -9.22 -8.01
N THR A 88 20.30 -9.43 -8.30
CA THR A 88 19.30 -9.77 -7.28
C THR A 88 18.88 -11.23 -7.44
N VAL A 89 19.11 -12.04 -6.40
CA VAL A 89 18.68 -13.44 -6.34
C VAL A 89 17.49 -13.51 -5.39
N VAL A 90 16.33 -13.91 -5.91
CA VAL A 90 15.09 -14.07 -5.13
C VAL A 90 14.79 -15.54 -4.96
N THR A 91 14.63 -15.97 -3.71
CA THR A 91 14.27 -17.36 -3.41
C THR A 91 12.80 -17.45 -3.06
N GLY A 92 12.11 -18.43 -3.63
CA GLY A 92 10.77 -18.83 -3.19
C GLY A 92 10.75 -19.41 -1.78
N ALA A 93 9.68 -20.14 -1.43
CA ALA A 93 9.60 -20.84 -0.15
C ALA A 93 10.72 -21.89 -0.06
N THR A 94 11.68 -21.70 0.86
CA THR A 94 12.75 -22.68 1.06
C THR A 94 12.17 -24.00 1.56
N PRO A 95 12.54 -25.14 0.95
CA PRO A 95 12.08 -26.44 1.41
C PRO A 95 12.51 -26.69 2.86
N ALA A 96 11.59 -27.22 3.67
CA ALA A 96 11.80 -27.33 5.11
C ALA A 96 12.64 -28.55 5.51
N SER A 97 12.68 -29.62 4.70
CA SER A 97 13.40 -30.88 4.95
C SER A 97 13.42 -31.76 3.71
N GLY A 98 14.38 -32.68 3.61
CA GLY A 98 14.45 -33.71 2.57
C GLY A 98 15.45 -33.41 1.44
N PRO A 99 15.50 -34.25 0.39
CA PRO A 99 16.48 -34.15 -0.70
C PRO A 99 16.39 -32.82 -1.48
N GLN A 100 15.21 -32.19 -1.49
CA GLN A 100 14.96 -30.88 -2.10
C GLN A 100 15.80 -29.76 -1.49
N VAL A 101 16.20 -29.89 -0.21
CA VAL A 101 17.07 -28.90 0.46
C VAL A 101 18.48 -28.93 -0.15
N GLU A 102 19.02 -30.12 -0.42
CA GLU A 102 20.33 -30.28 -1.02
C GLU A 102 20.33 -29.76 -2.47
N GLU A 103 19.30 -30.11 -3.24
CA GLU A 103 19.10 -29.57 -4.59
C GLU A 103 19.01 -28.03 -4.58
N PHE A 104 18.25 -27.44 -3.64
CA PHE A 104 18.15 -25.99 -3.50
C PHE A 104 19.53 -25.35 -3.28
N TRP A 105 20.33 -25.88 -2.35
CA TRP A 105 21.67 -25.33 -2.08
C TRP A 105 22.64 -25.54 -3.24
N GLN A 106 22.55 -26.68 -3.94
CA GLN A 106 23.35 -26.93 -5.14
C GLN A 106 23.02 -25.89 -6.22
N ARG A 107 21.72 -25.69 -6.53
CA ARG A 107 21.26 -24.70 -7.51
C ARG A 107 21.66 -23.28 -7.13
N LEU A 108 21.52 -22.93 -5.86
CA LEU A 108 21.93 -21.61 -5.38
C LEU A 108 23.46 -21.41 -5.54
N GLY A 109 24.26 -22.45 -5.32
CA GLY A 109 25.70 -22.44 -5.59
C GLY A 109 26.02 -22.23 -7.07
N GLU A 110 25.35 -22.97 -7.97
CA GLU A 110 25.48 -22.81 -9.43
C GLU A 110 25.17 -21.37 -9.88
N VAL A 111 24.15 -20.73 -9.28
CA VAL A 111 23.83 -19.32 -9.52
C VAL A 111 24.97 -18.41 -9.09
N PHE A 112 25.54 -18.59 -7.89
CA PHE A 112 26.67 -17.75 -7.43
C PHE A 112 27.95 -17.96 -8.24
N ASP A 113 28.25 -19.20 -8.66
CA ASP A 113 29.36 -19.47 -9.57
C ASP A 113 29.20 -18.71 -10.89
N SER A 114 28.00 -18.76 -11.47
CA SER A 114 27.67 -18.04 -12.71
C SER A 114 27.79 -16.51 -12.54
N LEU A 115 27.30 -15.96 -11.42
CA LEU A 115 27.38 -14.54 -11.12
C LEU A 115 28.84 -14.06 -10.94
N ARG A 116 29.68 -14.87 -10.28
CA ARG A 116 31.11 -14.59 -10.13
C ARG A 116 31.82 -14.64 -11.48
N GLU A 117 31.55 -15.63 -12.32
CA GLU A 117 32.11 -15.73 -13.68
C GLU A 117 31.71 -14.55 -14.56
N ALA A 118 30.49 -14.03 -14.38
CA ALA A 118 30.03 -12.81 -15.04
C ALA A 118 30.66 -11.52 -14.48
N GLY A 119 31.48 -11.60 -13.43
CA GLY A 119 32.15 -10.45 -12.81
C GLY A 119 31.24 -9.59 -11.93
N THR A 120 30.15 -10.15 -11.41
CA THR A 120 29.26 -9.46 -10.46
C THR A 120 30.02 -9.22 -9.15
N GLY A 121 30.03 -7.98 -8.64
CA GLY A 121 30.70 -7.65 -7.37
C GLY A 121 29.79 -7.74 -6.14
N THR A 122 28.48 -7.50 -6.33
CA THR A 122 27.51 -7.45 -5.24
C THR A 122 26.27 -8.25 -5.60
N VAL A 123 25.77 -9.04 -4.66
CA VAL A 123 24.54 -9.81 -4.79
C VAL A 123 23.54 -9.43 -3.70
N ARG A 124 22.33 -9.08 -4.10
CA ARG A 124 21.19 -8.95 -3.19
C ARG A 124 20.46 -10.28 -3.10
N LEU A 125 20.62 -10.97 -1.97
CA LEU A 125 19.97 -12.25 -1.69
C LEU A 125 18.65 -12.03 -0.94
N VAL A 126 17.54 -12.06 -1.68
CA VAL A 126 16.17 -11.95 -1.17
C VAL A 126 15.70 -13.32 -0.70
N MET A 127 16.18 -13.71 0.48
CA MET A 127 15.87 -14.96 1.17
C MET A 127 15.68 -14.68 2.66
N SER A 128 14.48 -14.92 3.21
CA SER A 128 14.17 -14.66 4.63
C SER A 128 15.19 -15.33 5.56
N GLY A 129 15.71 -14.55 6.52
CA GLY A 129 16.69 -15.01 7.50
C GLY A 129 18.10 -15.27 6.95
N ALA A 130 18.40 -15.01 5.67
CA ALA A 130 19.73 -15.26 5.11
C ALA A 130 20.84 -14.43 5.76
N GLY A 131 20.49 -13.29 6.37
CA GLY A 131 21.40 -12.45 7.16
C GLY A 131 21.44 -12.78 8.66
N GLU A 132 20.68 -13.76 9.15
CA GLU A 132 20.64 -14.10 10.58
C GLU A 132 21.97 -14.74 11.02
N GLU A 133 22.81 -13.99 11.74
CA GLU A 133 24.02 -14.52 12.39
C GLU A 133 23.68 -15.05 13.80
N ARG A 134 24.13 -16.27 14.11
CA ARG A 134 24.02 -16.87 15.46
C ARG A 134 25.42 -17.14 16.02
N PRO A 135 25.59 -17.14 17.36
CA PRO A 135 26.82 -17.66 17.97
C PRO A 135 27.08 -19.08 17.43
N ASP A 136 28.26 -19.31 16.86
CA ASP A 136 28.73 -20.56 16.26
C ASP A 136 28.13 -20.97 14.90
N HIS A 137 27.21 -20.19 14.34
CA HIS A 137 26.66 -20.44 13.01
C HIS A 137 26.64 -19.17 12.16
N PRO A 138 27.62 -19.00 11.23
CA PRO A 138 27.61 -17.87 10.32
C PRO A 138 26.36 -17.90 9.46
N SER A 139 25.82 -16.71 9.18
CA SER A 139 24.64 -16.54 8.32
C SER A 139 24.88 -17.13 6.93
N VAL A 140 23.80 -17.37 6.18
CA VAL A 140 23.91 -17.81 4.78
C VAL A 140 24.69 -16.77 3.98
N ALA A 141 24.35 -15.49 4.17
CA ALA A 141 25.00 -14.38 3.49
C ALA A 141 26.49 -14.29 3.79
N ARG A 142 26.91 -14.50 5.05
CA ARG A 142 28.32 -14.56 5.44
C ARG A 142 29.06 -15.67 4.71
N ARG A 143 28.50 -16.88 4.70
CA ARG A 143 29.10 -18.04 4.02
C ARG A 143 29.24 -17.81 2.51
N VAL A 144 28.23 -17.21 1.89
CA VAL A 144 28.26 -16.87 0.45
C VAL A 144 29.30 -15.80 0.18
N ALA A 145 29.32 -14.72 0.97
CA ALA A 145 30.29 -13.64 0.81
C ALA A 145 31.73 -14.16 0.87
N ASP A 146 32.05 -14.95 1.90
CA ASP A 146 33.41 -15.46 2.11
C ASP A 146 33.81 -16.52 1.06
N ALA A 147 32.89 -17.39 0.62
CA ALA A 147 33.21 -18.48 -0.30
C ALA A 147 33.28 -18.06 -1.79
N TRP A 148 32.49 -17.06 -2.20
CA TRP A 148 32.49 -16.54 -3.57
C TRP A 148 33.23 -15.21 -3.73
N GLU A 149 33.76 -14.64 -2.64
CA GLU A 149 34.44 -13.34 -2.60
C GLU A 149 33.55 -12.19 -3.13
N LEU A 150 32.25 -12.25 -2.79
CA LEU A 150 31.22 -11.30 -3.21
C LEU A 150 30.74 -10.46 -2.01
N GLU A 151 30.30 -9.23 -2.26
CA GLU A 151 29.45 -8.54 -1.29
C GLU A 151 28.03 -9.12 -1.35
N VAL A 152 27.44 -9.49 -0.21
CA VAL A 152 26.07 -10.02 -0.13
C VAL A 152 25.18 -9.11 0.71
N ILE A 153 24.10 -8.61 0.13
CA ILE A 153 23.04 -7.89 0.83
C ILE A 153 21.91 -8.88 1.16
N ALA A 154 21.62 -9.10 2.44
CA ALA A 154 20.64 -10.09 2.87
C ALA A 154 19.81 -9.65 4.09
N PRO A 155 18.57 -10.16 4.23
CA PRO A 155 17.71 -9.81 5.35
C PRO A 155 17.99 -10.70 6.57
N ASP A 156 18.16 -10.06 7.72
CA ASP A 156 17.97 -10.68 9.04
C ASP A 156 16.49 -10.51 9.42
N GLY A 157 15.70 -11.55 9.18
CA GLY A 157 14.25 -11.57 9.36
C GLY A 157 13.50 -11.92 8.07
N ASP A 158 12.18 -11.91 8.16
CA ASP A 158 11.32 -12.24 7.04
C ASP A 158 11.21 -11.06 6.07
N VAL A 159 11.56 -11.32 4.81
CA VAL A 159 11.44 -10.33 3.74
C VAL A 159 10.03 -10.34 3.14
N GLN A 160 9.52 -9.15 2.86
CA GLN A 160 8.28 -8.92 2.14
C GLN A 160 8.59 -8.14 0.85
N ILE A 161 8.10 -8.66 -0.29
CA ILE A 161 8.05 -7.92 -1.54
C ILE A 161 6.77 -7.10 -1.52
N VAL A 162 6.91 -5.78 -1.41
CA VAL A 162 5.78 -4.85 -1.28
C VAL A 162 5.51 -4.12 -2.60
N PRO A 163 4.33 -3.48 -2.76
CA PRO A 163 3.96 -2.87 -4.04
C PRO A 163 5.01 -1.88 -4.57
N GLY A 164 5.33 -2.03 -5.85
CA GLY A 164 6.35 -1.27 -6.56
C GLY A 164 7.75 -1.89 -6.49
N GLY A 165 7.84 -3.17 -6.10
CA GLY A 165 9.08 -3.95 -6.11
C GLY A 165 10.00 -3.71 -4.91
N TRP A 166 9.58 -2.89 -3.94
CA TRP A 166 10.40 -2.62 -2.77
C TRP A 166 10.46 -3.83 -1.85
N LEU A 167 11.59 -3.97 -1.17
CA LEU A 167 11.80 -5.05 -0.22
C LEU A 167 11.77 -4.47 1.19
N PHE A 168 11.02 -5.12 2.08
CA PHE A 168 10.84 -4.67 3.46
C PHE A 168 11.03 -5.82 4.44
N VAL A 169 11.80 -5.58 5.50
CA VAL A 169 11.88 -6.46 6.67
C VAL A 169 11.17 -5.73 7.80
N GLN A 170 10.15 -6.38 8.36
CA GLN A 170 9.44 -5.83 9.50
C GLN A 170 10.40 -5.79 10.70
N PRO A 171 10.61 -4.62 11.33
CA PRO A 171 11.46 -4.55 12.49
C PRO A 171 10.81 -5.32 13.64
N ASP A 172 11.57 -6.21 14.25
CA ASP A 172 11.27 -6.82 15.55
C ASP A 172 11.82 -5.92 16.67
N PRO A 173 11.31 -5.98 17.91
CA PRO A 173 11.94 -5.31 19.05
C PRO A 173 13.44 -5.66 19.16
N PRO A 174 14.26 -4.81 19.81
CA PRO A 174 15.70 -4.91 19.77
C PRO A 174 16.26 -6.32 20.08
N PRO A 175 17.31 -6.77 19.36
CA PRO A 175 18.03 -6.05 18.29
C PRO A 175 17.18 -5.89 17.01
N ARG A 176 17.32 -4.73 16.34
CA ARG A 176 16.51 -4.41 15.15
C ARG A 176 16.91 -5.30 13.98
N LYS A 177 16.01 -6.22 13.62
CA LYS A 177 16.00 -6.95 12.35
C LYS A 177 15.94 -5.99 11.16
N GLY A 178 16.54 -6.38 10.05
CA GLY A 178 16.67 -5.54 8.88
C GLY A 178 17.59 -6.14 7.83
N TRP A 179 18.00 -5.32 6.88
CA TRP A 179 18.95 -5.66 5.85
C TRP A 179 20.37 -5.38 6.30
N TRP A 180 21.29 -6.23 5.84
CA TRP A 180 22.70 -6.18 6.16
C TRP A 180 23.53 -6.40 4.91
N SER A 181 24.66 -5.71 4.79
CA SER A 181 25.71 -6.01 3.82
C SER A 181 26.81 -6.84 4.48
N PHE A 182 27.21 -7.91 3.82
CA PHE A 182 28.27 -8.83 4.21
C PHE A 182 29.36 -8.76 3.16
N SER A 183 30.52 -8.21 3.51
CA SER A 183 31.72 -8.26 2.67
C SER A 183 32.69 -9.33 3.16
N PRO A 184 33.49 -9.95 2.26
CA PRO A 184 34.40 -11.04 2.62
C PRO A 184 35.34 -10.64 3.76
N GLY A 185 35.36 -11.41 4.85
CA GLY A 185 36.24 -11.17 6.00
C GLY A 185 36.01 -9.87 6.79
N VAL A 186 34.97 -9.09 6.48
CA VAL A 186 34.65 -7.82 7.14
C VAL A 186 33.35 -7.94 7.95
N GLN A 187 33.26 -7.25 9.09
CA GLN A 187 32.06 -7.22 9.91
C GLN A 187 30.82 -6.73 9.13
N PRO A 188 29.62 -7.31 9.34
CA PRO A 188 28.42 -6.91 8.61
C PRO A 188 28.06 -5.45 8.89
N VAL A 189 27.51 -4.77 7.87
CA VAL A 189 27.05 -3.39 7.97
C VAL A 189 25.53 -3.35 7.88
N ALA A 190 24.87 -2.75 8.87
CA ALA A 190 23.42 -2.59 8.87
C ALA A 190 22.98 -1.58 7.78
N LEU A 191 21.97 -1.97 7.00
CA LEU A 191 21.39 -1.16 5.93
C LEU A 191 19.94 -0.72 6.23
N GLY A 192 19.39 -1.12 7.38
CA GLY A 192 18.05 -0.76 7.87
C GLY A 192 16.92 -1.60 7.27
N THR A 193 15.66 -1.14 7.36
CA THR A 193 14.49 -2.04 7.14
C THR A 193 14.02 -2.16 5.68
N ARG A 194 14.47 -1.31 4.75
CA ARG A 194 14.07 -1.35 3.32
C ARG A 194 15.27 -1.57 2.41
N GLN A 195 15.02 -2.26 1.29
CA GLN A 195 15.97 -2.37 0.19
C GLN A 195 15.29 -2.13 -1.18
N PRO A 196 15.88 -1.26 -2.03
CA PRO A 196 16.97 -0.33 -1.72
C PRO A 196 16.60 0.62 -0.57
N ALA A 197 17.56 1.16 0.16
CA ALA A 197 17.27 2.05 1.27
C ALA A 197 16.89 3.45 0.75
N PRO A 198 15.66 3.95 0.97
CA PRO A 198 15.32 5.31 0.58
C PRO A 198 16.06 6.32 1.46
N ALA A 199 16.42 7.48 0.90
CA ALA A 199 17.24 8.49 1.59
C ALA A 199 16.63 8.99 2.93
N TRP A 200 15.33 8.83 3.13
CA TRP A 200 14.63 9.22 4.35
C TRP A 200 14.61 8.14 5.45
N GLN A 201 15.01 6.89 5.15
CA GLN A 201 14.95 5.77 6.09
C GLN A 201 15.65 6.05 7.43
N PRO A 202 16.88 6.60 7.47
CA PRO A 202 17.56 6.86 8.75
C PRO A 202 16.78 7.80 9.67
N GLY A 203 16.01 8.74 9.11
CA GLY A 203 15.18 9.66 9.89
C GLY A 203 13.97 8.95 10.50
N VAL A 204 13.32 8.06 9.75
CA VAL A 204 12.19 7.26 10.22
C VAL A 204 12.60 6.27 11.31
N GLU A 205 13.80 5.69 11.22
CA GLU A 205 14.32 4.74 12.21
C GLU A 205 14.64 5.38 13.57
N GLN A 206 14.79 6.70 13.62
CA GLN A 206 15.05 7.44 14.86
C GLN A 206 13.78 7.82 15.62
N VAL A 207 12.61 7.71 14.98
CA VAL A 207 11.33 8.07 15.61
C VAL A 207 11.04 7.12 16.79
N PRO A 208 10.67 7.66 17.97
CA PRO A 208 10.27 6.84 19.11
C PRO A 208 9.11 5.90 18.78
N ALA A 209 9.12 4.69 19.34
CA ALA A 209 8.07 3.71 19.15
C ALA A 209 6.73 4.09 19.81
N ARG A 210 6.73 5.11 20.68
CA ARG A 210 5.55 5.63 21.35
C ARG A 210 5.63 7.15 21.52
N THR A 211 4.48 7.80 21.45
CA THR A 211 4.32 9.20 21.87
C THR A 211 4.12 9.31 23.39
N ASP A 212 4.18 10.53 23.92
CA ASP A 212 3.93 10.81 25.34
C ASP A 212 2.53 10.38 25.81
N SER A 213 1.52 10.44 24.93
CA SER A 213 0.15 9.98 25.23
C SER A 213 0.00 8.44 25.15
N GLY A 214 1.01 7.75 24.64
CA GLY A 214 1.02 6.30 24.44
C GLY A 214 0.59 5.85 23.05
N CYS A 215 0.38 6.74 22.08
CA CYS A 215 0.19 6.36 20.67
C CYS A 215 1.36 5.49 20.22
N VAL A 216 1.09 4.37 19.55
CA VAL A 216 2.12 3.42 19.12
C VAL A 216 2.52 3.72 17.69
N ILE A 217 3.83 3.80 17.47
CA ILE A 217 4.45 4.13 16.20
C ILE A 217 5.18 2.90 15.67
N GLU A 218 4.79 2.46 14.49
CA GLU A 218 5.37 1.31 13.82
C GLU A 218 5.97 1.70 12.48
N GLN A 219 7.06 1.05 12.09
CA GLN A 219 7.58 1.21 10.74
C GLN A 219 6.80 0.32 9.78
N ILE A 220 6.39 0.92 8.67
CA ILE A 220 5.75 0.26 7.53
C ILE A 220 6.58 0.55 6.28
N PRO A 221 6.41 -0.17 5.16
CA PRO A 221 7.23 0.03 3.97
C PRO A 221 7.28 1.49 3.50
N ALA A 222 6.14 2.19 3.47
CA ALA A 222 6.07 3.58 3.03
C ALA A 222 6.58 4.63 4.03
N GLY A 223 6.86 4.25 5.28
CA GLY A 223 7.27 5.18 6.34
C GLY A 223 6.82 4.71 7.73
N LEU A 224 5.83 5.40 8.29
CA LEU A 224 5.36 5.21 9.66
C LEU A 224 3.85 4.95 9.71
N LEU A 225 3.42 4.17 10.69
CA LEU A 225 2.04 4.02 11.10
C LEU A 225 1.90 4.52 12.54
N ALA A 226 1.06 5.53 12.74
CA ALA A 226 0.61 5.96 14.05
C ALA A 226 -0.75 5.33 14.35
N ARG A 227 -0.85 4.57 15.44
CA ARG A 227 -2.11 3.94 15.87
C ARG A 227 -2.34 4.11 17.35
N SER A 228 -3.59 4.00 17.77
CA SER A 228 -3.90 4.07 19.19
C SER A 228 -3.31 2.89 19.97
N PRO A 229 -2.99 3.05 21.28
CA PRO A 229 -2.30 2.04 22.08
C PRO A 229 -3.01 0.69 22.17
N HIS A 230 -4.34 0.71 22.13
CA HIS A 230 -5.18 -0.48 22.26
C HIS A 230 -5.63 -1.08 20.93
N ALA A 231 -5.26 -0.45 19.80
CA ALA A 231 -5.53 -1.03 18.51
C ALA A 231 -4.67 -2.29 18.29
N THR A 232 -5.23 -3.26 17.57
CA THR A 232 -4.52 -4.46 17.13
C THR A 232 -3.29 -4.04 16.32
N ALA A 233 -2.15 -4.68 16.59
CA ALA A 233 -0.95 -4.47 15.78
C ALA A 233 -1.20 -4.99 14.35
N PRO A 234 -0.78 -4.24 13.32
CA PRO A 234 -0.96 -4.67 11.94
C PRO A 234 -0.22 -5.98 11.68
N GLN A 235 -0.83 -6.83 10.85
CA GLN A 235 -0.29 -8.09 10.40
C GLN A 235 0.19 -8.01 8.95
N ARG A 236 1.04 -8.95 8.56
CA ARG A 236 1.41 -9.11 7.15
C ARG A 236 0.15 -9.29 6.31
N GLY A 237 0.09 -8.57 5.19
CA GLY A 237 -1.08 -8.54 4.32
C GLY A 237 -2.09 -7.46 4.65
N ASP A 238 -1.98 -6.77 5.79
CA ASP A 238 -2.79 -5.58 6.06
C ASP A 238 -2.46 -4.46 5.06
N LEU A 239 -3.46 -3.64 4.73
CA LEU A 239 -3.33 -2.61 3.69
C LEU A 239 -2.23 -1.57 3.98
N CYS A 240 -1.83 -1.38 5.24
CA CYS A 240 -0.71 -0.49 5.59
C CYS A 240 0.63 -0.96 4.98
N TYR A 241 0.80 -2.27 4.75
CA TYR A 241 1.95 -2.84 4.04
C TYR A 241 1.80 -2.79 2.51
N SER A 242 0.62 -2.44 2.00
CA SER A 242 0.34 -2.27 0.58
C SER A 242 0.52 -0.83 0.09
N VAL A 243 0.88 0.09 0.98
CA VAL A 243 1.20 1.47 0.61
C VAL A 243 2.59 1.50 -0.04
N PRO A 244 2.70 1.97 -1.30
CA PRO A 244 3.98 1.98 -2.00
C PRO A 244 4.96 2.95 -1.36
N VAL A 245 6.24 2.60 -1.41
CA VAL A 245 7.34 3.47 -0.99
C VAL A 245 7.46 4.64 -1.99
N ASP A 246 7.47 5.88 -1.49
CA ASP A 246 7.84 7.06 -2.29
C ASP A 246 9.29 7.46 -1.97
N PRO A 247 10.23 7.33 -2.92
CA PRO A 247 11.61 7.78 -2.74
C PRO A 247 11.73 9.24 -2.31
N ARG A 248 10.73 10.07 -2.63
CA ARG A 248 10.75 11.51 -2.34
C ARG A 248 10.53 11.83 -0.86
N GLY A 249 9.90 10.95 -0.08
CA GLY A 249 9.67 11.20 1.33
C GLY A 249 8.77 10.17 2.01
N PRO A 250 8.80 10.08 3.35
CA PRO A 250 8.01 9.10 4.08
C PRO A 250 6.52 9.48 4.10
N THR A 251 5.67 8.46 4.11
CA THR A 251 4.24 8.59 4.41
C THR A 251 3.98 8.19 5.86
N VAL A 252 3.22 9.02 6.58
CA VAL A 252 2.71 8.70 7.93
C VAL A 252 1.24 8.34 7.82
N LEU A 253 0.92 7.08 8.09
CA LEU A 253 -0.46 6.61 8.18
C LEU A 253 -1.03 6.94 9.56
N VAL A 254 -2.24 7.50 9.58
CA VAL A 254 -2.90 7.94 10.80
C VAL A 254 -4.12 7.05 11.07
N GLY A 255 -4.03 6.29 12.16
CA GLY A 255 -5.06 5.36 12.62
C GLY A 255 -5.05 4.03 11.87
N VAL A 256 -5.92 3.13 12.32
CA VAL A 256 -6.21 1.83 11.71
C VAL A 256 -7.74 1.59 11.72
N PRO A 257 -8.32 0.71 10.88
CA PRO A 257 -9.77 0.63 10.68
C PRO A 257 -10.59 0.38 11.96
N GLU A 258 -10.11 -0.49 12.84
CA GLU A 258 -10.77 -0.84 14.12
C GLU A 258 -10.23 -0.03 15.32
N GLY A 259 -9.34 0.94 15.07
CA GLY A 259 -8.68 1.73 16.10
C GLY A 259 -9.51 2.93 16.56
N SER A 260 -9.29 3.34 17.81
CA SER A 260 -9.67 4.69 18.25
C SER A 260 -8.85 5.75 17.49
N ASP A 261 -9.32 7.00 17.57
CA ASP A 261 -8.61 8.13 16.97
C ASP A 261 -7.17 8.26 17.46
N VAL A 262 -6.32 8.68 16.53
CA VAL A 262 -5.01 9.24 16.82
C VAL A 262 -5.17 10.76 16.86
N SER A 263 -4.76 11.38 17.95
CA SER A 263 -4.93 12.82 18.12
C SER A 263 -4.00 13.61 17.20
N ALA A 264 -4.38 14.85 16.85
CA ALA A 264 -3.50 15.74 16.09
C ALA A 264 -2.19 16.06 16.85
N SER A 265 -2.24 16.05 18.19
CA SER A 265 -1.05 16.23 19.04
C SER A 265 -0.07 15.06 18.89
N ASP A 266 -0.55 13.83 18.89
CA ASP A 266 0.29 12.63 18.69
C ASP A 266 0.94 12.63 17.32
N VAL A 267 0.16 12.95 16.28
CA VAL A 267 0.71 13.10 14.94
C VAL A 267 1.77 14.21 14.94
N GLY A 268 1.49 15.36 15.55
CA GLY A 268 2.44 16.45 15.67
C GLY A 268 3.76 16.05 16.35
N GLU A 269 3.70 15.25 17.41
CA GLU A 269 4.87 14.72 18.11
C GLU A 269 5.71 13.79 17.20
N VAL A 270 5.05 12.86 16.50
CA VAL A 270 5.69 11.98 15.52
C VAL A 270 6.40 12.78 14.43
N LEU A 271 5.73 13.81 13.90
CA LEU A 271 6.28 14.63 12.83
C LEU A 271 7.45 15.49 13.33
N SER A 272 7.37 16.00 14.55
CA SER A 272 8.44 16.80 15.17
C SER A 272 9.68 15.96 15.51
N ALA A 273 9.50 14.65 15.73
CA ALA A 273 10.61 13.70 15.93
C ALA A 273 11.38 13.38 14.64
N LEU A 274 10.82 13.66 13.46
CA LEU A 274 11.53 13.49 12.20
C LEU A 274 12.55 14.61 11.98
N PRO A 275 13.70 14.33 11.32
CA PRO A 275 14.65 15.35 10.94
C PRO A 275 14.00 16.47 10.13
N GLN A 276 14.33 17.73 10.46
CA GLN A 276 13.75 18.93 9.82
C GLN A 276 13.89 18.93 8.28
N ALA A 277 14.99 18.36 7.76
CA ALA A 277 15.22 18.23 6.31
C ALA A 277 14.15 17.37 5.59
N LEU A 278 13.36 16.59 6.34
CA LEU A 278 12.26 15.78 5.81
C LEU A 278 10.90 16.48 5.88
N TRP A 279 10.73 17.56 6.64
CA TRP A 279 9.39 18.12 6.92
C TRP A 279 8.60 18.50 5.65
N SER A 280 9.24 19.11 4.67
CA SER A 280 8.62 19.46 3.37
C SER A 280 8.35 18.26 2.45
N ARG A 281 8.77 17.06 2.86
CA ARG A 281 8.65 15.81 2.10
C ARG A 281 7.69 14.81 2.74
N ILE A 282 7.17 15.13 3.92
CA ILE A 282 6.22 14.28 4.65
C ILE A 282 4.87 14.30 3.94
N ARG A 283 4.24 13.13 3.89
CA ARG A 283 2.85 12.97 3.43
C ARG A 283 2.04 12.32 4.54
N LEU A 284 0.82 12.78 4.73
CA LEU A 284 -0.13 12.15 5.64
C LEU A 284 -1.19 11.39 4.85
N ALA A 285 -1.56 10.20 5.31
CA ALA A 285 -2.67 9.44 4.76
C ALA A 285 -3.51 8.80 5.87
N PRO A 286 -4.82 8.68 5.69
CA PRO A 286 -5.67 7.97 6.64
C PRO A 286 -5.40 6.47 6.55
N GLY A 287 -5.14 5.83 7.69
CA GLY A 287 -5.14 4.37 7.82
C GLY A 287 -6.48 3.80 8.27
N SER A 288 -7.49 4.65 8.47
CA SER A 288 -8.85 4.33 8.90
C SER A 288 -9.88 5.05 8.02
N PRO A 289 -11.20 4.80 8.17
CA PRO A 289 -12.23 5.51 7.41
C PRO A 289 -12.34 7.00 7.72
N ARG A 290 -11.62 7.50 8.74
CA ARG A 290 -11.78 8.85 9.26
C ARG A 290 -11.04 9.87 8.41
N ASP A 291 -11.63 11.05 8.25
CA ASP A 291 -10.99 12.16 7.55
C ASP A 291 -9.93 12.82 8.44
N ILE A 292 -8.70 12.86 7.94
CA ILE A 292 -7.54 13.42 8.65
C ILE A 292 -7.17 14.84 8.18
N LEU A 293 -8.04 15.51 7.40
CA LEU A 293 -7.76 16.84 6.86
C LEU A 293 -7.43 17.86 7.96
N ARG A 294 -8.19 17.85 9.06
CA ARG A 294 -7.94 18.74 10.20
C ARG A 294 -6.58 18.45 10.84
N THR A 295 -6.24 17.18 11.03
CA THR A 295 -4.94 16.75 11.52
C THR A 295 -3.81 17.23 10.60
N GLY A 296 -4.00 17.16 9.28
CA GLY A 296 -3.05 17.68 8.32
C GLY A 296 -2.90 19.20 8.33
N GLN A 297 -3.97 19.94 8.57
CA GLN A 297 -3.88 21.39 8.79
C GLN A 297 -3.12 21.71 10.08
N SER A 298 -3.42 21.03 11.19
CA SER A 298 -2.69 21.19 12.45
C SER A 298 -1.20 20.84 12.31
N ALA A 299 -0.86 19.83 11.49
CA ALA A 299 0.53 19.50 11.18
C ALA A 299 1.22 20.60 10.36
N ALA A 300 0.54 21.19 9.37
CA ALA A 300 1.07 22.30 8.59
C ALA A 300 1.34 23.53 9.47
N ASP A 301 0.40 23.86 10.37
CA ASP A 301 0.55 24.95 11.32
C ASP A 301 1.69 24.69 12.33
N LEU A 302 1.82 23.44 12.81
CA LEU A 302 2.85 23.06 13.79
C LEU A 302 4.26 23.13 13.21
N LEU A 303 4.45 22.61 11.99
CA LEU A 303 5.76 22.54 11.34
C LEU A 303 6.09 23.79 10.53
N ASP A 304 5.15 24.73 10.41
CA ASP A 304 5.23 25.93 9.57
C ASP A 304 5.66 25.60 8.13
N THR A 305 5.03 24.58 7.55
CA THR A 305 5.34 24.09 6.20
C THR A 305 4.10 23.50 5.52
N GLU A 306 4.11 23.46 4.19
CA GLU A 306 3.06 22.78 3.44
C GLU A 306 3.08 21.28 3.71
N ILE A 307 1.91 20.70 4.03
CA ILE A 307 1.73 19.26 4.24
C ILE A 307 0.80 18.69 3.19
N VAL A 308 1.25 17.63 2.52
CA VAL A 308 0.42 16.86 1.60
C VAL A 308 -0.43 15.87 2.39
N VAL A 309 -1.74 15.93 2.18
CA VAL A 309 -2.73 15.04 2.81
C VAL A 309 -3.45 14.25 1.74
N TYR A 310 -3.29 12.93 1.74
CA TYR A 310 -4.09 12.06 0.90
C TYR A 310 -5.52 12.00 1.41
N THR A 311 -6.47 11.94 0.47
CA THR A 311 -7.89 11.82 0.76
C THR A 311 -8.25 10.43 1.30
N GLY A 312 -7.49 9.41 0.91
CA GLY A 312 -7.65 8.01 1.28
C GLY A 312 -6.31 7.31 1.40
N LEU A 313 -6.32 6.00 1.66
CA LEU A 313 -5.10 5.21 1.71
C LEU A 313 -4.48 5.13 0.30
N PRO A 314 -3.21 5.55 0.10
CA PRO A 314 -2.59 5.50 -1.22
C PRO A 314 -2.19 4.06 -1.55
N LEU A 315 -2.88 3.46 -2.51
CA LEU A 315 -2.63 2.10 -2.99
C LEU A 315 -2.21 2.14 -4.46
N LEU A 316 -1.33 1.24 -4.90
CA LEU A 316 -1.01 1.14 -6.33
C LEU A 316 -2.26 0.76 -7.12
N ALA A 317 -2.65 1.63 -8.05
CA ALA A 317 -3.60 1.27 -9.09
C ALA A 317 -2.82 0.63 -10.25
N PRO A 318 -3.37 -0.44 -10.87
CA PRO A 318 -2.78 -1.00 -12.08
C PRO A 318 -2.61 0.09 -13.13
N GLY A 319 -1.39 0.20 -13.67
CA GLY A 319 -1.11 1.05 -14.82
C GLY A 319 -1.54 0.38 -16.13
N GLY A 320 -1.49 1.14 -17.23
CA GLY A 320 -1.54 0.54 -18.55
C GLY A 320 -0.27 -0.30 -18.83
N PRO A 321 -0.24 -1.11 -19.91
CA PRO A 321 0.85 -2.04 -20.21
C PRO A 321 2.26 -1.45 -20.32
N ALA A 322 2.38 -0.12 -20.40
CA ALA A 322 3.65 0.61 -20.54
C ALA A 322 3.84 1.71 -19.48
N GLN A 323 3.04 1.71 -18.41
CA GLN A 323 3.07 2.77 -17.40
C GLN A 323 3.10 2.15 -16.01
N ARG A 324 4.06 2.58 -15.18
CA ARG A 324 4.10 2.21 -13.76
C ARG A 324 2.73 2.43 -13.13
N GLY A 325 2.32 1.47 -12.31
CA GLY A 325 1.19 1.68 -11.40
C GLY A 325 1.41 2.97 -10.61
N ALA A 326 0.40 3.82 -10.57
CA ALA A 326 0.47 5.06 -9.81
C ALA A 326 -0.29 4.86 -8.50
N ALA A 327 0.28 5.35 -7.39
CA ALA A 327 -0.46 5.39 -6.12
C ALA A 327 -1.73 6.23 -6.31
N ARG A 328 -2.90 5.68 -5.98
CA ARG A 328 -4.19 6.36 -6.01
C ARG A 328 -4.81 6.29 -4.63
N ALA A 329 -5.49 7.35 -4.22
CA ALA A 329 -6.22 7.28 -2.97
C ALA A 329 -7.37 6.27 -3.10
N VAL A 330 -7.56 5.47 -2.06
CA VAL A 330 -8.71 4.57 -1.94
C VAL A 330 -9.30 4.76 -0.54
N LEU A 331 -10.60 5.02 -0.47
CA LEU A 331 -11.28 5.08 0.83
C LEU A 331 -11.47 3.66 1.35
N VAL A 332 -11.16 3.46 2.63
CA VAL A 332 -11.21 2.17 3.30
C VAL A 332 -12.39 2.18 4.27
N GLY A 333 -13.19 1.12 4.27
CA GLY A 333 -14.32 0.96 5.18
C GLY A 333 -13.87 0.59 6.59
N ALA A 334 -14.79 0.65 7.56
CA ALA A 334 -14.49 0.29 8.96
C ALA A 334 -14.07 -1.19 9.12
N ASP A 335 -14.43 -2.03 8.15
CA ASP A 335 -14.00 -3.43 8.03
C ASP A 335 -12.59 -3.59 7.44
N GLY A 336 -11.88 -2.49 7.20
CA GLY A 336 -10.55 -2.49 6.58
C GLY A 336 -10.55 -2.81 5.09
N THR A 337 -11.72 -2.91 4.45
CA THR A 337 -11.80 -3.24 3.02
C THR A 337 -11.73 -1.98 2.15
N PRO A 338 -11.02 -2.00 1.01
CA PRO A 338 -11.07 -0.92 0.04
C PRO A 338 -12.48 -0.76 -0.54
N ARG A 339 -13.01 0.47 -0.57
CA ARG A 339 -14.39 0.76 -1.01
C ARG A 339 -14.47 1.37 -2.39
N TRP A 340 -13.97 2.61 -2.53
CA TRP A 340 -14.04 3.36 -3.79
C TRP A 340 -12.90 4.39 -3.86
N ARG A 341 -12.68 4.94 -5.06
CA ARG A 341 -11.62 5.92 -5.33
C ARG A 341 -12.21 7.34 -5.40
N PRO A 342 -11.79 8.27 -4.53
CA PRO A 342 -12.23 9.65 -4.60
C PRO A 342 -11.72 10.34 -5.87
N PHE A 343 -12.43 11.39 -6.31
CA PHE A 343 -11.98 12.22 -7.43
C PHE A 343 -10.70 12.99 -7.09
N VAL A 344 -10.52 13.38 -5.83
CA VAL A 344 -9.30 14.03 -5.33
C VAL A 344 -8.44 12.98 -4.62
N ASP A 345 -7.24 12.72 -5.14
CA ASP A 345 -6.29 11.82 -4.49
C ASP A 345 -5.60 12.48 -3.28
N ALA A 346 -5.22 13.74 -3.42
CA ALA A 346 -4.49 14.48 -2.39
C ALA A 346 -4.69 16.00 -2.48
N VAL A 347 -4.52 16.65 -1.34
CA VAL A 347 -4.52 18.11 -1.18
C VAL A 347 -3.26 18.57 -0.45
N VAL A 348 -2.97 19.87 -0.54
CA VAL A 348 -1.96 20.56 0.26
C VAL A 348 -2.66 21.40 1.32
N CYS A 349 -2.30 21.20 2.59
CA CYS A 349 -2.60 22.11 3.67
C CYS A 349 -1.42 23.07 3.84
N ALA A 350 -1.68 24.38 3.77
CA ALA A 350 -0.68 25.41 3.99
C ALA A 350 -0.80 25.96 5.41
N PRO A 351 0.31 26.40 6.04
CA PRO A 351 0.26 26.96 7.39
C PRO A 351 -0.64 28.20 7.45
N SER A 352 -1.35 28.35 8.56
CA SER A 352 -2.23 29.48 8.83
C SER A 352 -1.44 30.72 9.23
N THR A 353 -1.82 31.88 8.70
CA THR A 353 -1.27 33.16 9.18
C THR A 353 -1.92 33.51 10.53
N LYS A 354 -1.11 33.96 11.49
CA LYS A 354 -1.59 34.28 12.84
C LYS A 354 -2.74 35.31 12.80
N GLY A 355 -3.90 34.92 13.33
CA GLY A 355 -5.09 35.77 13.38
C GLY A 355 -5.99 35.67 12.15
N GLU A 356 -5.62 34.89 11.15
CA GLU A 356 -6.43 34.58 9.97
C GLU A 356 -6.99 33.15 10.06
N PRO A 357 -8.17 32.88 9.47
CA PRO A 357 -8.64 31.51 9.29
C PRO A 357 -7.65 30.68 8.49
N ALA A 358 -7.58 29.38 8.78
CA ALA A 358 -6.76 28.46 8.01
C ALA A 358 -7.11 28.54 6.51
N PRO A 359 -6.11 28.57 5.61
CA PRO A 359 -6.37 28.60 4.18
C PRO A 359 -7.12 27.34 3.76
N SER A 360 -7.95 27.47 2.72
CA SER A 360 -8.59 26.30 2.14
C SER A 360 -7.55 25.35 1.54
N PRO A 361 -7.69 24.02 1.72
CA PRO A 361 -6.76 23.07 1.15
C PRO A 361 -6.72 23.17 -0.38
N ARG A 362 -5.51 23.20 -0.95
CA ARG A 362 -5.31 23.29 -2.40
C ARG A 362 -5.30 21.89 -3.00
N LEU A 363 -6.03 21.67 -4.09
CA LEU A 363 -5.99 20.39 -4.80
C LEU A 363 -4.58 20.15 -5.35
N LEU A 364 -3.97 19.01 -4.99
CA LEU A 364 -2.66 18.61 -5.51
C LEU A 364 -2.80 17.65 -6.67
N ARG A 365 -3.64 16.62 -6.48
CA ARG A 365 -3.84 15.56 -7.45
C ARG A 365 -5.30 15.14 -7.45
N TRP A 366 -5.92 15.14 -8.62
CA TRP A 366 -7.31 14.78 -8.80
C TRP A 366 -7.57 14.25 -10.22
N THR A 367 -8.71 13.62 -10.43
CA THR A 367 -9.17 13.08 -11.70
C THR A 367 -10.53 13.68 -12.03
N PRO A 368 -10.71 14.26 -13.23
CA PRO A 368 -11.99 14.85 -13.60
C PRO A 368 -13.06 13.77 -13.76
N PRO A 369 -14.30 14.02 -13.28
CA PRO A 369 -15.42 13.07 -13.42
C PRO A 369 -15.90 12.94 -14.87
N LEU A 370 -15.58 13.92 -15.71
CA LEU A 370 -15.96 14.02 -17.10
C LEU A 370 -14.76 14.52 -17.94
N PRO A 371 -14.54 13.98 -19.15
CA PRO A 371 -13.62 14.60 -20.09
C PRO A 371 -14.21 15.93 -20.57
N GLY A 372 -13.43 17.02 -20.53
CA GLY A 372 -13.93 18.30 -21.01
C GLY A 372 -13.01 19.50 -20.72
N PRO A 373 -13.30 20.67 -21.31
CA PRO A 373 -12.60 21.91 -21.01
C PRO A 373 -12.94 22.39 -19.59
N GLY A 374 -11.94 22.86 -18.84
CA GLY A 374 -12.09 23.33 -17.47
C GLY A 374 -10.82 23.98 -16.93
N ASN A 375 -10.91 24.64 -15.78
CA ASN A 375 -9.72 25.11 -15.06
C ASN A 375 -9.18 23.93 -14.22
N VAL A 376 -8.24 23.20 -14.80
CA VAL A 376 -7.68 21.98 -14.22
C VAL A 376 -6.92 22.27 -12.92
N GLU A 377 -6.41 23.48 -12.73
CA GLU A 377 -5.70 23.86 -11.50
C GLU A 377 -6.65 24.01 -10.30
N HIS A 378 -7.91 24.37 -10.53
CA HIS A 378 -8.88 24.70 -9.47
C HIS A 378 -9.96 23.63 -9.27
N GLY A 379 -9.89 22.49 -9.94
CA GLY A 379 -10.91 21.45 -9.82
C GLY A 379 -12.23 21.79 -10.52
N ILE A 380 -12.26 22.78 -11.42
CA ILE A 380 -13.50 23.24 -12.07
C ILE A 380 -13.61 22.61 -13.45
N VAL A 381 -14.68 21.85 -13.67
CA VAL A 381 -15.00 21.18 -14.93
C VAL A 381 -16.31 21.72 -15.47
N ARG A 382 -16.34 22.05 -16.76
CA ARG A 382 -17.58 22.48 -17.41
C ARG A 382 -18.51 21.29 -17.61
N LEU A 383 -19.75 21.40 -17.13
CA LEU A 383 -20.80 20.41 -17.36
C LEU A 383 -21.64 20.79 -18.59
N SER A 384 -22.01 22.07 -18.71
CA SER A 384 -22.71 22.62 -19.88
C SER A 384 -22.39 24.11 -20.07
N ASP A 385 -23.16 24.84 -20.88
CA ASP A 385 -23.00 26.29 -21.04
C ASP A 385 -23.33 27.05 -19.75
N ARG A 386 -24.28 26.53 -18.97
CA ARG A 386 -24.80 27.16 -17.75
C ARG A 386 -24.28 26.52 -16.47
N TRP A 387 -23.92 25.24 -16.51
CA TRP A 387 -23.57 24.47 -15.32
C TRP A 387 -22.08 24.09 -15.29
N GLN A 388 -21.50 24.13 -14.10
CA GLN A 388 -20.14 23.68 -13.83
C GLN A 388 -20.09 22.76 -12.62
N ILE A 389 -19.05 21.93 -12.58
CA ILE A 389 -18.72 21.06 -11.46
C ILE A 389 -17.46 21.60 -10.81
N THR A 390 -17.50 21.79 -9.49
CA THR A 390 -16.31 21.95 -8.65
C THR A 390 -16.03 20.61 -7.99
N VAL A 391 -14.85 20.06 -8.22
CA VAL A 391 -14.39 18.82 -7.59
C VAL A 391 -13.96 19.13 -6.16
N THR A 392 -14.51 18.38 -5.21
CA THR A 392 -14.19 18.49 -3.78
C THR A 392 -13.58 17.19 -3.29
N ARG A 393 -13.00 17.21 -2.08
CA ARG A 393 -12.50 15.96 -1.47
C ARG A 393 -13.62 14.93 -1.27
N ALA A 394 -14.80 15.37 -0.85
CA ALA A 394 -15.95 14.49 -0.58
C ALA A 394 -16.72 14.07 -1.84
N GLY A 395 -16.51 14.73 -2.99
CA GLY A 395 -17.19 14.39 -4.23
C GLY A 395 -17.25 15.57 -5.19
N LEU A 396 -18.46 15.95 -5.61
CA LEU A 396 -18.71 16.93 -6.66
C LEU A 396 -19.69 17.98 -6.16
N TRP A 397 -19.50 19.24 -6.54
CA TRP A 397 -20.47 20.31 -6.31
C TRP A 397 -20.85 20.97 -7.62
N ILE A 398 -22.11 20.86 -8.02
CA ILE A 398 -22.67 21.39 -9.24
C ILE A 398 -23.33 22.75 -8.95
N THR A 399 -22.86 23.79 -9.63
CA THR A 399 -23.40 25.15 -9.53
C THR A 399 -23.55 25.80 -10.91
N GLU A 400 -24.28 26.90 -10.99
CA GLU A 400 -24.26 27.74 -12.19
C GLU A 400 -22.86 28.35 -12.40
N ARG A 401 -22.51 28.61 -13.66
CA ARG A 401 -21.17 29.03 -14.09
C ARG A 401 -20.85 30.48 -13.77
N ASP A 402 -21.82 31.37 -13.94
CA ASP A 402 -21.62 32.81 -13.73
C ASP A 402 -21.76 33.21 -12.25
N GLY A 403 -22.05 32.24 -11.38
CA GLY A 403 -22.09 32.45 -9.95
C GLY A 403 -20.69 32.38 -9.31
N GLN A 404 -20.47 33.15 -8.25
CA GLN A 404 -19.24 33.11 -7.45
C GLN A 404 -18.86 31.69 -7.02
N ALA A 405 -17.61 31.27 -7.24
CA ALA A 405 -17.17 29.91 -6.90
C ALA A 405 -17.60 29.54 -5.47
N PRO A 406 -18.21 28.36 -5.26
CA PRO A 406 -18.63 27.96 -3.92
C PRO A 406 -17.42 27.96 -2.98
N ALA A 407 -17.65 28.32 -1.72
CA ALA A 407 -16.64 28.10 -0.69
C ALA A 407 -16.26 26.62 -0.66
N THR A 408 -15.01 26.31 -0.33
CA THR A 408 -14.51 24.93 -0.24
C THR A 408 -15.47 24.08 0.57
N SER A 409 -15.95 22.97 0.02
CA SER A 409 -16.89 22.08 0.73
C SER A 409 -16.25 21.63 2.04
N THR A 410 -16.95 21.86 3.15
CA THR A 410 -16.52 21.45 4.50
C THR A 410 -16.89 20.00 4.80
N ARG A 411 -17.48 19.29 3.83
CA ARG A 411 -17.94 17.91 4.01
C ARG A 411 -16.74 16.98 4.09
N GLU A 412 -16.74 16.15 5.12
CA GLU A 412 -15.77 15.08 5.29
C GLU A 412 -15.98 14.01 4.22
N VAL A 413 -14.89 13.33 3.87
CA VAL A 413 -14.97 12.20 2.94
C VAL A 413 -15.65 10.99 3.58
N ASP A 414 -16.41 10.25 2.79
CA ASP A 414 -17.16 9.07 3.24
C ASP A 414 -16.77 7.83 2.44
N ALA A 415 -16.32 6.79 3.14
CA ALA A 415 -15.95 5.51 2.54
C ALA A 415 -17.13 4.81 1.84
N GLU A 416 -18.38 5.19 2.14
CA GLU A 416 -19.55 4.58 1.52
C GLU A 416 -19.93 5.22 0.17
N GLY A 417 -19.43 6.41 -0.17
CA GLY A 417 -19.61 6.99 -1.50
C GLY A 417 -19.39 8.50 -1.61
N PRO A 418 -19.37 9.04 -2.85
CA PRO A 418 -19.22 10.48 -3.06
C PRO A 418 -20.48 11.26 -2.70
N ALA A 419 -20.28 12.47 -2.19
CA ALA A 419 -21.32 13.48 -2.10
C ALA A 419 -21.43 14.24 -3.42
N ILE A 420 -22.63 14.29 -4.00
CA ILE A 420 -22.96 15.15 -5.14
C ILE A 420 -23.83 16.28 -4.61
N GLU A 421 -23.26 17.46 -4.51
CA GLU A 421 -23.91 18.66 -4.00
C GLU A 421 -24.46 19.47 -5.18
N VAL A 422 -25.67 19.99 -5.06
CA VAL A 422 -26.40 20.66 -6.14
C VAL A 422 -26.93 22.01 -5.68
N GLY A 423 -26.58 23.05 -6.44
CA GLY A 423 -27.04 24.42 -6.22
C GLY A 423 -26.36 25.07 -5.02
N ARG A 424 -26.96 26.18 -4.57
CA ARG A 424 -26.51 26.93 -3.40
C ARG A 424 -27.65 27.16 -2.43
N PRO A 425 -27.37 27.22 -1.12
CA PRO A 425 -28.36 27.61 -0.14
C PRO A 425 -29.03 28.93 -0.50
N GLY A 426 -30.36 28.92 -0.64
CA GLY A 426 -31.17 30.11 -0.92
C GLY A 426 -31.31 30.49 -2.40
N GLU A 427 -30.68 29.77 -3.33
CA GLU A 427 -30.87 29.96 -4.77
C GLU A 427 -31.87 28.94 -5.34
N ALA A 428 -32.72 29.38 -6.27
CA ALA A 428 -33.63 28.49 -6.99
C ALA A 428 -32.87 27.58 -7.95
N LEU A 429 -33.24 26.30 -8.00
CA LEU A 429 -32.66 25.36 -8.97
C LEU A 429 -33.40 25.43 -10.30
N ASP A 430 -32.68 25.82 -11.34
CA ASP A 430 -33.23 25.85 -12.68
C ASP A 430 -33.42 24.42 -13.24
N PRO A 431 -34.61 24.09 -13.82
CA PRO A 431 -34.90 22.76 -14.35
C PRO A 431 -33.95 22.25 -15.43
N SER A 432 -33.19 23.14 -16.09
CA SER A 432 -32.14 22.76 -17.06
C SER A 432 -31.01 21.94 -16.44
N LEU A 433 -30.91 21.88 -15.11
CA LEU A 433 -29.93 21.04 -14.42
C LEU A 433 -30.20 19.55 -14.61
N TRP A 434 -31.47 19.11 -14.60
CA TRP A 434 -31.80 17.69 -14.48
C TRP A 434 -31.27 16.83 -15.63
N PRO A 435 -31.36 17.25 -16.90
CA PRO A 435 -30.74 16.52 -18.01
C PRO A 435 -29.22 16.41 -17.85
N GLU A 436 -28.55 17.46 -17.36
CA GLU A 436 -27.10 17.46 -17.20
C GLU A 436 -26.65 16.59 -16.02
N LEU A 437 -27.39 16.61 -14.91
CA LEU A 437 -27.16 15.71 -13.78
C LEU A 437 -27.33 14.25 -14.20
N ASN A 438 -28.35 13.93 -15.01
CA ASN A 438 -28.53 12.56 -15.50
C ASN A 438 -27.33 12.10 -16.35
N ARG A 439 -26.85 12.93 -17.27
CA ARG A 439 -25.65 12.63 -18.08
C ARG A 439 -24.41 12.41 -17.23
N LEU A 440 -24.20 13.26 -16.22
CA LEU A 440 -23.09 13.09 -15.27
C LEU A 440 -23.22 11.75 -14.53
N LEU A 441 -24.38 11.43 -13.97
CA LEU A 441 -24.56 10.17 -13.25
C LEU A 441 -24.33 8.95 -14.15
N GLU A 442 -24.77 9.02 -15.41
CA GLU A 442 -24.49 7.97 -16.41
C GLU A 442 -22.99 7.81 -16.71
N SER A 443 -22.21 8.90 -16.66
CA SER A 443 -20.76 8.86 -16.96
C SER A 443 -19.90 8.35 -15.81
N LEU A 444 -20.35 8.47 -14.56
CA LEU A 444 -19.57 8.09 -13.37
C LEU A 444 -19.33 6.57 -13.24
N GLY A 445 -19.98 5.76 -14.08
CA GLY A 445 -19.93 4.31 -14.00
C GLY A 445 -20.83 3.76 -12.88
N ALA A 446 -21.22 2.48 -13.01
CA ALA A 446 -22.26 1.89 -12.18
C ALA A 446 -21.90 1.81 -10.68
N ASP A 447 -20.63 1.56 -10.34
CA ASP A 447 -20.19 1.43 -8.94
C ASP A 447 -20.22 2.77 -8.20
N VAL A 448 -19.61 3.82 -8.77
CA VAL A 448 -19.62 5.17 -8.18
C VAL A 448 -21.04 5.72 -8.12
N ARG A 449 -21.83 5.56 -9.19
CA ARG A 449 -23.24 5.99 -9.22
C ARG A 449 -24.08 5.28 -8.15
N GLY A 450 -23.89 3.98 -7.94
CA GLY A 450 -24.64 3.22 -6.95
C GLY A 450 -24.38 3.63 -5.49
N ARG A 451 -23.28 4.35 -5.25
CA ARG A 451 -22.82 4.82 -3.93
C ARG A 451 -23.08 6.31 -3.69
N ALA A 452 -23.29 7.08 -4.76
CA ALA A 452 -23.40 8.52 -4.70
C ALA A 452 -24.60 8.97 -3.85
N ARG A 453 -24.39 9.99 -3.01
CA ARG A 453 -25.46 10.64 -2.25
C ARG A 453 -25.68 12.05 -2.79
N LEU A 454 -26.91 12.33 -3.19
CA LEU A 454 -27.30 13.64 -3.72
C LEU A 454 -27.73 14.56 -2.56
N TYR A 455 -27.11 15.74 -2.48
CA TYR A 455 -27.45 16.81 -1.55
C TYR A 455 -27.92 18.02 -2.35
N VAL A 456 -29.15 18.45 -2.11
CA VAL A 456 -29.79 19.55 -2.82
C VAL A 456 -29.83 20.75 -1.89
N HIS A 457 -29.10 21.81 -2.24
CA HIS A 457 -28.97 23.02 -1.42
C HIS A 457 -29.93 24.15 -1.85
N GLY A 458 -30.35 24.14 -3.11
CA GLY A 458 -31.26 25.16 -3.64
C GLY A 458 -32.72 24.90 -3.29
N THR A 459 -33.56 25.91 -3.49
CA THR A 459 -35.01 25.80 -3.35
C THR A 459 -35.64 25.35 -4.67
N ASN A 460 -36.71 24.57 -4.58
CA ASN A 460 -37.50 24.26 -5.76
C ASN A 460 -38.35 25.49 -6.11
N THR A 461 -38.31 25.92 -7.37
CA THR A 461 -39.36 26.78 -7.92
C THR A 461 -40.52 25.88 -8.31
N ASP A 462 -41.66 26.06 -7.64
CA ASP A 462 -42.91 25.35 -7.93
C ASP A 462 -43.33 25.42 -9.42
#